data_AF-A0A067T0Q1-F1
#
_entry.id   AF-A0A067T0Q1-F1
#
_cell.length_a   1.000
_cell.length_b   1.000
_cell.length_c   1.000
_cell.angle_alpha   90.00
_cell.angle_beta   90.00
_cell.angle_gamma   90.00
#
_symmetry.space_group_name_H-M   'P 1'
#
loop_
_entity.id
_entity.type
_entity.pdbx_description
1 polymer ?
#
loop_
_entity_poly.entity_id
_entity_poly.type
_entity_poly.pdbx_seq_one_letter_code
_entity_poly.pdbx_strand_id
1 'polypeptide(L)'
;MSGILMPYKRDPRAPKFDGKPASLVPFLEEIKHLADTCALSVSSCIKWTLIYAPQDDRELWELLDSAKGSNWDAFVKEIYSYYPEAISDRRYSLYDLETLSENQSLIPITDLNVFGEYYRSFLRISKYLEQKKRISDREIQFYFMNGLHCTLRTQVRDQLRLENPRHHPDDPYSLEEIYKAALFAL
;
A
#
# COMPACT_ATOMS: atom_id res chain seq x y z
N MET A 1 -7.69 29.00 21.48
CA MET A 1 -7.23 28.03 20.47
C MET A 1 -6.38 27.02 21.20
N SER A 2 -6.90 25.82 21.46
CA SER A 2 -6.09 24.76 22.05
C SER A 2 -5.10 24.29 20.98
N GLY A 3 -3.82 24.58 21.17
CA GLY A 3 -2.77 24.10 20.27
C GLY A 3 -2.80 22.57 20.22
N ILE A 4 -2.67 22.00 19.03
CA ILE A 4 -2.48 20.55 18.88
C ILE A 4 -1.14 20.23 19.57
N LEU A 5 -1.18 19.27 20.49
CA LEU A 5 -0.01 18.79 21.21
C LEU A 5 0.23 17.34 20.82
N MET A 6 1.48 16.91 20.91
CA MET A 6 1.83 15.50 20.73
C MET A 6 1.07 14.65 21.76
N PRO A 7 0.32 13.63 21.35
CA PRO A 7 -0.39 12.74 22.27
C PRO A 7 0.60 12.01 23.17
N TYR A 8 0.26 11.77 24.44
CA TYR A 8 1.10 10.94 25.30
C TYR A 8 1.16 9.51 24.76
N LYS A 9 2.27 8.77 24.95
CA LYS A 9 2.45 7.40 24.41
C LYS A 9 1.27 6.45 24.66
N ARG A 10 0.60 6.57 25.80
CA ARG A 10 -0.53 5.71 26.20
C ARG A 10 -1.88 6.20 25.67
N ASP A 11 -1.93 7.36 25.02
CA ASP A 11 -3.13 7.90 24.41
C ASP A 11 -3.51 7.03 23.19
N PRO A 12 -4.81 6.71 23.00
CA PRO A 12 -5.28 5.98 21.84
C PRO A 12 -4.88 6.59 20.49
N ARG A 13 -4.67 7.92 20.44
CA ARG A 13 -4.29 8.70 19.26
C ARG A 13 -2.78 8.82 19.06
N ALA A 14 -1.98 8.23 19.94
CA ALA A 14 -0.53 8.22 19.77
C ALA A 14 -0.12 7.34 18.58
N PRO A 15 0.88 7.76 17.79
CA PRO A 15 1.51 6.90 16.79
C PRO A 15 1.96 5.58 17.41
N LYS A 16 1.73 4.48 16.70
CA LYS A 16 2.06 3.13 17.18
C LYS A 16 2.97 2.42 16.18
N PHE A 17 4.01 1.82 16.72
CA PHE A 17 4.89 0.91 16.02
C PHE A 17 4.78 -0.47 16.67
N ASP A 18 4.54 -1.51 15.87
CA ASP A 18 4.37 -2.88 16.35
C ASP A 18 5.68 -3.70 16.28
N GLY A 19 6.81 -3.03 16.04
CA GLY A 19 8.12 -3.67 15.86
C GLY A 19 8.30 -4.32 14.48
N LYS A 20 7.27 -4.36 13.63
CA LYS A 20 7.36 -5.01 12.32
C LYS A 20 7.86 -4.03 11.26
N PRO A 21 8.81 -4.43 10.40
CA PRO A 21 9.32 -3.56 9.34
C PRO A 21 8.23 -2.92 8.46
N ALA A 22 7.13 -3.63 8.21
CA ALA A 22 6.01 -3.14 7.39
C ALA A 22 5.27 -1.92 7.97
N SER A 23 5.32 -1.70 9.30
CA SER A 23 4.66 -0.58 9.97
C SER A 23 5.60 0.60 10.25
N LEU A 24 6.91 0.42 10.05
CA LEU A 24 7.93 1.41 10.40
C LEU A 24 7.81 2.71 9.60
N VAL A 25 7.65 2.60 8.27
CA VAL A 25 7.54 3.79 7.40
C VAL A 25 6.28 4.61 7.74
N PRO A 26 5.06 4.02 7.79
CA PRO A 26 3.87 4.76 8.20
C PRO A 26 3.99 5.41 9.60
N PHE A 27 4.62 4.70 10.54
CA PHE A 27 4.82 5.20 11.89
C PHE A 27 5.70 6.46 11.92
N LEU A 28 6.84 6.46 11.22
CA LEU A 28 7.74 7.62 11.16
C LEU A 28 7.10 8.81 10.42
N GLU A 29 6.34 8.55 9.36
CA GLU A 29 5.58 9.58 8.62
C GLU A 29 4.50 10.23 9.49
N GLU A 30 3.76 9.43 10.25
CA GLU A 30 2.72 9.92 11.17
C GLU A 30 3.31 10.85 12.24
N ILE A 31 4.43 10.46 12.86
CA ILE A 31 5.13 11.30 13.84
C ILE A 31 5.60 12.60 13.21
N LYS A 32 6.17 12.55 11.99
CA LYS A 32 6.65 13.75 11.31
C LYS A 32 5.51 14.72 11.01
N HIS A 33 4.39 14.22 10.51
CA HIS A 33 3.20 15.03 10.25
C HIS A 33 2.64 15.67 11.53
N LEU A 34 2.56 14.91 12.63
CA LEU A 34 2.13 15.43 13.93
C LEU A 34 3.09 16.50 14.47
N ALA A 35 4.39 16.25 14.38
CA ALA A 35 5.42 17.18 14.81
C ALA A 35 5.36 18.50 14.02
N ASP A 36 5.15 18.43 12.71
CA ASP A 36 4.98 19.60 11.84
C ASP A 36 3.71 20.38 12.20
N THR A 37 2.61 19.68 12.46
CA THR A 37 1.35 20.29 12.92
C THR A 37 1.51 20.99 14.28
N CYS A 38 2.35 20.44 15.15
CA CYS A 38 2.70 21.03 16.44
C CYS A 38 3.84 22.06 16.36
N ALA A 39 4.37 22.36 15.16
CA ALA A 39 5.53 23.22 14.92
C ALA A 39 6.76 22.87 15.79
N LEU A 40 7.03 21.58 15.98
CA LEU A 40 8.15 21.12 16.78
C LEU A 40 9.50 21.32 16.06
N SER A 41 10.56 21.53 16.84
CA SER A 41 11.92 21.41 16.32
C SER A 41 12.20 19.97 15.88
N VAL A 42 13.12 19.79 14.93
CA VAL A 42 13.56 18.45 14.49
C VAL A 42 14.08 17.63 15.66
N SER A 43 14.86 18.23 16.56
CA SER A 43 15.36 17.56 17.77
C SER A 43 14.23 17.10 18.71
N SER A 44 13.13 17.85 18.78
CA SER A 44 11.95 17.45 19.56
C SER A 44 11.17 16.34 18.86
N CYS A 45 11.05 16.40 17.53
CA CYS A 45 10.46 15.33 16.71
C CYS A 45 11.19 14.00 16.96
N ILE A 46 12.53 13.99 16.90
CA ILE A 46 13.34 12.79 17.19
C ILE A 46 13.07 12.26 18.60
N LYS A 47 13.04 13.13 19.61
CA LYS A 47 12.71 12.73 20.99
C LYS A 47 11.33 12.08 21.10
N TRP A 48 10.33 12.63 20.41
CA TRP A 48 9.00 12.03 20.39
C TRP A 48 8.97 10.67 19.67
N THR A 49 9.73 10.51 18.58
CA THR A 49 9.90 9.22 17.93
C THR A 49 10.42 8.15 18.90
N LEU A 50 11.45 8.48 19.68
CA LEU A 50 12.00 7.59 20.71
C LEU A 50 10.97 7.29 21.81
N ILE A 51 10.16 8.28 22.21
CA ILE A 51 9.10 8.07 23.22
C ILE A 51 8.07 7.06 22.72
N TYR A 52 7.60 7.17 21.48
CA TYR A 52 6.58 6.29 20.92
C TYR A 52 7.08 4.89 20.59
N ALA A 53 8.36 4.74 20.28
CA ALA A 53 8.96 3.44 19.97
C ALA A 53 8.76 2.40 21.10
N PRO A 54 8.55 1.11 20.78
CA PRO A 54 8.63 0.02 21.75
C PRO A 54 9.97 0.03 22.49
N GLN A 55 10.05 -0.64 23.64
CA GLN A 55 11.22 -0.55 24.51
C GLN A 55 12.52 -0.98 23.80
N ASP A 56 12.53 -2.16 23.19
CA ASP A 56 13.71 -2.71 22.52
C ASP A 56 14.15 -1.83 21.34
N ASP A 57 13.21 -1.36 20.52
CA ASP A 57 13.49 -0.45 19.41
C ASP A 57 14.02 0.90 19.90
N ARG A 58 13.45 1.44 20.98
CA ARG A 58 13.91 2.68 21.60
C ARG A 58 15.35 2.56 22.10
N GLU A 59 15.66 1.48 22.81
CA GLU A 59 17.01 1.23 23.33
C GLU A 59 18.02 1.20 22.18
N LEU A 60 17.68 0.57 21.06
CA LEU A 60 18.51 0.58 19.85
C LEU A 60 18.64 1.97 19.21
N TRP A 61 17.53 2.69 19.06
CA TRP A 61 17.51 3.98 18.37
C TRP A 61 18.18 5.11 19.18
N GLU A 62 18.18 5.03 20.52
CA GLU A 62 18.90 5.97 21.40
C GLU A 62 20.43 5.90 21.25
N LEU A 63 20.96 4.76 20.77
CA LEU A 63 22.38 4.57 20.51
C LEU A 63 22.87 5.25 19.22
N LEU A 64 21.96 5.65 18.33
CA LEU A 64 22.30 6.29 17.06
C LEU A 64 22.88 7.68 17.30
N ASP A 65 23.96 8.02 16.58
CA ASP A 65 24.54 9.36 16.65
C ASP A 65 23.55 10.41 16.13
N SER A 66 22.78 10.05 15.09
CA SER A 66 21.73 10.90 14.54
C SER A 66 20.58 11.18 15.51
N ALA A 67 20.34 10.32 16.52
CA ALA A 67 19.30 10.53 17.53
C ALA A 67 19.57 11.74 18.44
N LYS A 68 20.85 12.16 18.56
CA LYS A 68 21.28 13.34 19.30
C LYS A 68 21.33 14.60 18.43
N GLY A 69 21.14 14.43 17.11
CA GLY A 69 21.25 15.50 16.14
C GLY A 69 19.97 16.31 15.94
N SER A 70 19.99 17.09 14.86
CA SER A 70 18.88 17.93 14.40
C SER A 70 18.55 17.69 12.92
N ASN A 71 18.92 16.53 12.40
CA ASN A 71 18.68 16.13 11.01
C ASN A 71 17.76 14.91 10.98
N TRP A 72 16.49 15.14 10.62
CA TRP A 72 15.46 14.11 10.56
C TRP A 72 15.79 13.04 9.53
N ASP A 73 16.22 13.45 8.32
CA ASP A 73 16.49 12.52 7.22
C ASP A 73 17.67 11.61 7.53
N ALA A 74 18.70 12.14 8.20
CA ALA A 74 19.83 11.34 8.67
C ALA A 74 19.39 10.30 9.70
N PHE A 75 18.54 10.70 10.66
CA PHE A 75 17.99 9.80 11.68
C PHE A 75 17.12 8.70 11.08
N VAL A 76 16.18 9.06 10.21
CA VAL A 76 15.32 8.09 9.51
C VAL A 76 16.16 7.15 8.65
N LYS A 77 17.16 7.64 7.92
CA LYS A 77 18.06 6.82 7.09
C LYS A 77 18.86 5.82 7.93
N GLU A 78 19.32 6.21 9.11
CA GLU A 78 20.07 5.32 10.00
C GLU A 78 19.16 4.25 10.62
N ILE A 79 17.95 4.63 11.08
CA ILE A 79 16.91 3.66 11.49
C ILE A 79 16.66 2.66 10.37
N TYR A 80 16.38 3.14 9.17
CA TYR A 80 16.14 2.32 7.99
C TYR A 80 17.25 1.31 7.70
N SER A 81 18.52 1.64 7.99
CA SER A 81 19.62 0.69 7.82
C SER A 81 19.53 -0.56 8.71
N TYR A 82 18.79 -0.48 9.84
CA TYR A 82 18.54 -1.61 10.74
C TYR A 82 17.29 -2.41 10.39
N TYR A 83 16.42 -1.89 9.52
CA TYR A 83 15.22 -2.59 9.03
C TYR A 83 15.28 -2.66 7.50
N PRO A 84 16.21 -3.44 6.93
CA PRO A 84 16.33 -3.59 5.47
C PRO A 84 15.03 -4.11 4.84
N GLU A 85 14.19 -4.84 5.59
CA GLU A 85 12.87 -5.29 5.15
C GLU A 85 11.85 -4.16 5.06
N ALA A 86 12.00 -3.09 5.84
CA ALA A 86 11.07 -1.94 5.85
C ALA A 86 11.23 -1.07 4.61
N ILE A 87 12.46 -0.95 4.11
CA ILE A 87 12.78 -0.27 2.85
C ILE A 87 12.78 -1.25 1.67
N SER A 88 12.63 -2.55 1.93
CA SER A 88 12.72 -3.56 0.88
C SER A 88 11.78 -3.18 -0.25
N ASP A 89 12.37 -3.03 -1.43
CA ASP A 89 11.64 -2.75 -2.65
C ASP A 89 10.77 -3.96 -3.07
N ARG A 90 10.61 -4.98 -2.22
CA ARG A 90 9.87 -6.21 -2.43
C ARG A 90 8.65 -6.30 -1.51
N ARG A 91 7.92 -5.20 -1.30
CA ARG A 91 6.66 -5.23 -0.54
C ARG A 91 5.63 -6.15 -1.19
N TYR A 92 5.59 -6.13 -2.53
CA TYR A 92 4.80 -7.05 -3.33
C TYR A 92 5.67 -7.63 -4.45
N SER A 93 5.38 -8.86 -4.79
CA SER A 93 5.95 -9.62 -5.89
C SER A 93 4.89 -9.92 -6.95
N LEU A 94 5.33 -10.36 -8.14
CA LEU A 94 4.41 -10.84 -9.17
C LEU A 94 3.59 -12.04 -8.67
N TYR A 95 4.21 -12.91 -7.87
CA TYR A 95 3.56 -14.07 -7.25
C TYR A 95 2.39 -13.65 -6.34
N ASP A 96 2.50 -12.54 -5.61
CA ASP A 96 1.40 -12.03 -4.79
C ASP A 96 0.20 -11.58 -5.64
N LEU A 97 0.46 -10.97 -6.80
CA LEU A 97 -0.58 -10.55 -7.75
C LEU A 97 -1.27 -11.75 -8.42
N GLU A 98 -0.46 -12.72 -8.84
CA GLU A 98 -0.94 -13.97 -9.42
C GLU A 98 -1.81 -14.73 -8.41
N THR A 99 -1.29 -14.97 -7.21
CA THR A 99 -2.01 -15.63 -6.11
C THR A 99 -3.33 -14.92 -5.78
N LEU A 100 -3.33 -13.57 -5.72
CA LEU A 100 -4.55 -12.80 -5.49
C LEU A 100 -5.58 -13.03 -6.60
N SER A 101 -5.14 -13.07 -7.85
CA SER A 101 -6.01 -13.28 -9.01
C SER A 101 -6.55 -14.71 -9.05
N GLU A 102 -5.69 -15.71 -8.87
CA GLU A 102 -6.09 -17.12 -8.80
C GLU A 102 -7.13 -17.36 -7.70
N ASN A 103 -6.86 -16.88 -6.48
CA ASN A 103 -7.78 -17.04 -5.35
C ASN A 103 -9.12 -16.34 -5.61
N GLN A 104 -9.11 -15.11 -6.14
CA GLN A 104 -10.36 -14.42 -6.46
C GLN A 104 -11.14 -15.16 -7.55
N SER A 105 -10.47 -15.76 -8.54
CA SER A 105 -11.14 -16.44 -9.67
C SER A 105 -12.02 -17.62 -9.24
N LEU A 106 -11.76 -18.17 -8.04
CA LEU A 106 -12.51 -19.25 -7.42
C LEU A 106 -13.75 -18.76 -6.65
N ILE A 107 -13.85 -17.46 -6.37
CA ILE A 107 -14.91 -16.85 -5.55
C ILE A 107 -15.85 -16.05 -6.46
N PRO A 108 -17.14 -16.43 -6.56
CA PRO A 108 -18.12 -15.67 -7.32
C PRO A 108 -18.20 -14.21 -6.86
N ILE A 109 -18.15 -13.29 -7.83
CA ILE A 109 -18.39 -11.87 -7.63
C ILE A 109 -19.85 -11.63 -8.01
N THR A 110 -20.72 -11.53 -7.01
CA THR A 110 -22.19 -11.46 -7.19
C THR A 110 -22.76 -10.04 -7.11
N ASP A 111 -21.96 -9.10 -6.62
CA ASP A 111 -22.38 -7.71 -6.43
C ASP A 111 -21.18 -6.75 -6.47
N LEU A 112 -21.50 -5.46 -6.47
CA LEU A 112 -20.53 -4.36 -6.54
C LEU A 112 -19.61 -4.26 -5.31
N ASN A 113 -20.03 -4.74 -4.14
CA ASN A 113 -19.17 -4.69 -2.94
C ASN A 113 -18.02 -5.71 -3.08
N VAL A 114 -18.35 -6.96 -3.43
CA VAL A 114 -17.32 -8.00 -3.66
C VAL A 114 -16.39 -7.58 -4.79
N PHE A 115 -16.95 -7.03 -5.88
CA PHE A 115 -16.14 -6.52 -6.98
C PHE A 115 -15.21 -5.38 -6.55
N GLY A 116 -15.72 -4.43 -5.77
CA GLY A 116 -14.94 -3.31 -5.24
C GLY A 116 -13.83 -3.73 -4.27
N GLU A 117 -14.03 -4.81 -3.49
CA GLU A 117 -12.98 -5.40 -2.65
C GLU A 117 -11.85 -6.02 -3.47
N TYR A 118 -12.21 -6.81 -4.50
CA TYR A 118 -11.24 -7.36 -5.44
C TYR A 118 -10.46 -6.24 -6.14
N TYR A 119 -11.16 -5.27 -6.73
CA TYR A 119 -10.55 -4.19 -7.50
C TYR A 119 -9.53 -3.39 -6.68
N ARG A 120 -9.88 -3.00 -5.44
CA ARG A 120 -8.97 -2.28 -4.54
C ARG A 120 -7.76 -3.13 -4.14
N SER A 121 -7.98 -4.41 -3.86
CA SER A 121 -6.90 -5.33 -3.46
C SER A 121 -5.94 -5.59 -4.61
N PHE A 122 -6.46 -5.77 -5.82
CA PHE A 122 -5.69 -5.93 -7.05
C PHE A 122 -4.85 -4.68 -7.36
N LEU A 123 -5.48 -3.49 -7.35
CA LEU A 123 -4.79 -2.21 -7.61
C LEU A 123 -3.67 -1.93 -6.61
N ARG A 124 -3.86 -2.27 -5.33
CA ARG A 124 -2.82 -2.08 -4.30
C ARG A 124 -1.52 -2.80 -4.67
N ILE A 125 -1.62 -4.01 -5.22
CA ILE A 125 -0.46 -4.82 -5.61
C ILE A 125 0.06 -4.36 -6.98
N SER A 126 -0.82 -4.26 -7.98
CA SER A 126 -0.40 -3.95 -9.36
C SER A 126 0.20 -2.56 -9.50
N LYS A 127 -0.35 -1.54 -8.84
CA LYS A 127 0.22 -0.17 -8.86
C LYS A 127 1.59 -0.09 -8.19
N TYR A 128 1.82 -0.87 -7.12
CA TYR A 128 3.15 -0.96 -6.54
C TYR A 128 4.15 -1.56 -7.54
N LEU A 129 3.80 -2.68 -8.18
CA LEU A 129 4.66 -3.34 -9.17
C LEU A 129 4.90 -2.46 -10.40
N GLU A 130 3.89 -1.74 -10.87
CA GLU A 130 3.96 -0.77 -11.99
C GLU A 130 4.94 0.36 -11.68
N GLN A 131 4.84 0.99 -10.50
CA GLN A 131 5.76 2.04 -10.05
C GLN A 131 7.21 1.56 -9.97
N LYS A 132 7.41 0.28 -9.64
CA LYS A 132 8.74 -0.36 -9.60
C LYS A 132 9.18 -0.92 -10.96
N LYS A 133 8.38 -0.73 -12.02
CA LYS A 133 8.64 -1.23 -13.38
C LYS A 133 8.86 -2.74 -13.42
N ARG A 134 8.11 -3.49 -12.62
CA ARG A 134 8.20 -4.95 -12.48
C ARG A 134 7.07 -5.72 -13.17
N ILE A 135 6.13 -5.00 -13.76
CA ILE A 135 5.00 -5.55 -14.48
C ILE A 135 4.63 -4.58 -15.61
N SER A 136 4.16 -5.11 -16.73
CA SER A 136 3.63 -4.35 -17.86
C SER A 136 2.11 -4.16 -17.77
N ASP A 137 1.59 -3.17 -18.50
CA ASP A 137 0.14 -2.93 -18.59
C ASP A 137 -0.62 -4.17 -19.10
N ARG A 138 -0.02 -4.90 -20.05
CA ARG A 138 -0.59 -6.14 -20.60
C ARG A 138 -0.73 -7.22 -19.54
N GLU A 139 0.27 -7.39 -18.68
CA GLU A 139 0.21 -8.33 -17.57
C GLU A 139 -0.84 -7.90 -16.53
N ILE A 140 -0.90 -6.62 -16.18
CA ILE A 140 -1.94 -6.08 -15.28
C ILE A 140 -3.33 -6.41 -15.80
N GLN A 141 -3.59 -6.14 -17.08
CA GLN A 141 -4.88 -6.42 -17.73
C GLN A 141 -5.20 -7.93 -17.74
N PHE A 142 -4.19 -8.75 -18.04
CA PHE A 142 -4.30 -10.21 -18.05
C PHE A 142 -4.68 -10.77 -16.68
N TYR A 143 -3.92 -10.42 -15.63
CA TYR A 143 -4.19 -10.89 -14.27
C TYR A 143 -5.53 -10.39 -13.75
N PHE A 144 -5.91 -9.14 -14.06
CA PHE A 144 -7.20 -8.60 -13.64
C PHE A 144 -8.38 -9.35 -14.26
N MET A 145 -8.35 -9.56 -15.58
CA MET A 145 -9.38 -10.33 -16.27
C MET A 145 -9.45 -11.77 -15.75
N ASN A 146 -8.31 -12.40 -15.47
CA ASN A 146 -8.26 -13.78 -14.99
C ASN A 146 -8.72 -13.94 -13.54
N GLY A 147 -8.58 -12.91 -12.71
CA GLY A 147 -9.09 -12.94 -11.35
C GLY A 147 -10.61 -12.80 -11.24
N LEU A 148 -11.31 -12.42 -12.32
CA LEU A 148 -12.76 -12.50 -12.36
C LEU A 148 -13.22 -13.96 -12.38
N HIS A 149 -14.19 -14.29 -11.53
CA HIS A 149 -14.86 -15.59 -11.55
C HIS A 149 -15.45 -15.89 -12.94
N CYS A 150 -15.48 -17.16 -13.34
CA CYS A 150 -15.79 -17.58 -14.71
C CYS A 150 -17.12 -17.00 -15.26
N THR A 151 -18.15 -16.91 -14.42
CA THR A 151 -19.45 -16.31 -14.78
C THR A 151 -19.31 -14.83 -15.15
N LEU A 152 -18.77 -14.02 -14.23
CA LEU A 152 -18.60 -12.58 -14.45
C LEU A 152 -17.62 -12.31 -15.60
N ARG A 153 -16.53 -13.08 -15.68
CA ARG A 153 -15.54 -12.97 -16.75
C ARG A 153 -16.16 -13.18 -18.14
N THR A 154 -17.13 -14.08 -18.25
CA THR A 154 -17.86 -14.32 -19.51
C THR A 154 -18.76 -13.12 -19.84
N GLN A 155 -19.55 -12.65 -18.87
CA GLN A 155 -20.42 -11.47 -19.05
C GLN A 155 -19.63 -10.23 -19.44
N VAL A 156 -18.48 -10.00 -18.80
CA VAL A 156 -17.57 -8.89 -19.11
C VAL A 156 -17.03 -9.01 -20.53
N ARG A 157 -16.59 -10.19 -20.96
CA ARG A 157 -16.11 -10.39 -22.34
C ARG A 157 -17.21 -10.17 -23.37
N ASP A 158 -18.42 -10.61 -23.08
CA ASP A 158 -19.56 -10.41 -23.97
C ASP A 158 -19.92 -8.92 -24.08
N GLN A 159 -19.95 -8.20 -22.95
CA GLN A 159 -20.18 -6.76 -22.93
C GLN A 159 -19.11 -6.00 -23.73
N LEU A 160 -17.83 -6.31 -23.52
CA LEU A 160 -16.72 -5.68 -24.23
C LEU A 160 -16.80 -5.89 -25.75
N ARG A 161 -17.20 -7.08 -26.20
CA ARG A 161 -17.42 -7.38 -27.63
C ARG A 161 -18.59 -6.61 -28.22
N LEU A 162 -19.65 -6.39 -27.44
CA LEU A 162 -20.80 -5.59 -27.86
C LEU A 162 -20.44 -4.10 -27.99
N GLU A 163 -19.63 -3.58 -27.07
CA GLU A 163 -19.16 -2.19 -27.08
C GLU A 163 -18.15 -1.92 -28.21
N ASN A 164 -17.26 -2.87 -28.50
CA ASN A 164 -16.30 -2.76 -29.59
C ASN A 164 -16.23 -4.03 -30.45
N PRO A 165 -17.17 -4.21 -31.41
CA PRO A 165 -17.22 -5.41 -32.25
C PRO A 165 -16.03 -5.60 -33.19
N ARG A 166 -15.21 -4.55 -33.40
CA ARG A 166 -14.03 -4.59 -34.27
C ARG A 166 -12.72 -4.80 -33.48
N HIS A 167 -12.81 -5.01 -32.17
CA HIS A 167 -11.64 -5.29 -31.33
C HIS A 167 -10.91 -6.56 -31.79
N HIS A 168 -9.59 -6.48 -31.93
CA HIS A 168 -8.80 -7.63 -32.37
C HIS A 168 -8.64 -8.65 -31.22
N PRO A 169 -8.79 -9.96 -31.45
CA PRO A 169 -8.69 -10.97 -30.39
C PRO A 169 -7.34 -10.99 -29.66
N ASP A 170 -6.26 -10.61 -30.34
CA ASP A 170 -4.90 -10.59 -29.75
C ASP A 170 -4.58 -9.31 -28.96
N ASP A 171 -5.41 -8.27 -29.11
CA ASP A 171 -5.24 -7.02 -28.38
C ASP A 171 -5.90 -7.16 -26.99
N PRO A 172 -5.20 -6.86 -25.90
CA PRO A 172 -5.80 -6.88 -24.58
C PRO A 172 -6.77 -5.70 -24.41
N TYR A 173 -7.86 -5.91 -23.68
CA TYR A 173 -8.70 -4.82 -23.20
C TYR A 173 -7.95 -4.07 -22.09
N SER A 174 -8.07 -2.75 -22.08
CA SER A 174 -7.52 -1.92 -21.00
C SER A 174 -8.20 -2.23 -19.67
N LEU A 175 -7.51 -1.95 -18.57
CA LEU A 175 -8.06 -2.15 -17.24
C LEU A 175 -9.36 -1.36 -17.02
N GLU A 176 -9.43 -0.16 -17.59
CA GLU A 176 -10.61 0.71 -17.52
C GLU A 176 -11.82 0.13 -18.26
N GLU A 177 -11.62 -0.42 -19.45
CA GLU A 177 -12.68 -1.09 -20.21
C GLU A 177 -13.22 -2.30 -19.44
N ILE A 178 -12.32 -3.16 -18.93
CA ILE A 178 -12.70 -4.34 -18.15
C ILE A 178 -13.49 -3.93 -16.89
N TYR A 179 -13.04 -2.87 -16.21
CA TYR A 179 -13.71 -2.34 -15.03
C TYR A 179 -15.13 -1.84 -15.35
N LYS A 180 -15.31 -1.03 -16.41
CA LYS A 180 -16.63 -0.53 -16.81
C LYS A 180 -17.58 -1.64 -17.22
N ALA A 181 -17.10 -2.61 -18.00
CA ALA A 181 -17.90 -3.76 -18.41
C ALA A 181 -18.31 -4.62 -17.20
N ALA A 182 -17.45 -4.76 -16.19
CA ALA A 182 -17.78 -5.46 -14.95
C ALA A 182 -18.84 -4.72 -14.13
N LEU A 183 -18.77 -3.39 -14.05
CA LEU A 183 -19.81 -2.58 -13.40
C LEU A 183 -21.17 -2.68 -14.10
N PHE A 184 -21.18 -2.85 -15.43
CA PHE A 184 -22.41 -3.03 -16.18
C PHE A 184 -23.02 -4.44 -16.00
N ALA A 185 -22.17 -5.45 -15.83
CA ALA A 185 -22.58 -6.85 -15.71
C ALA A 185 -23.12 -7.24 -14.32
N LEU A 186 -22.88 -6.41 -13.29
CA LEU A 186 -23.27 -6.60 -11.89
C LEU A 186 -24.45 -5.72 -11.50
#